data_AF-A0A5B8JCC4-F1
#
_entry.id   AF-A0A5B8JCC4-F1
#
_cell.length_a   1.000
_cell.length_b   1.000
_cell.length_c   1.000
_cell.angle_alpha   90.00
_cell.angle_beta   90.00
_cell.angle_gamma   90.00
#
_symmetry.space_group_name_H-M   'P 1'
#
loop_
_entity.id
_entity.type
_entity.pdbx_description
1 polymer ?
#
loop_
_entity_poly.entity_id
_entity_poly.type
_entity_poly.pdbx_seq_one_letter_code
_entity_poly.pdbx_strand_id
1 'polypeptide(L)'
;MNLSKNDRERYINLLTTVYDEEIAKVESLNDQEIYDLVVKHQDKQIKQNKNPNKFFMYYKGLPEPKEYKPTTSKKYGLIIVIIFFVMFIILFIILMFLALHNHS
;
A
#
# COMPACT_ATOMS: atom_id res chain seq x y z
N MET A 1 2.24 -11.15 23.34
CA MET A 1 1.43 -12.12 22.57
C MET A 1 1.99 -13.51 22.84
N ASN A 2 1.16 -14.51 23.12
CA ASN A 2 1.63 -15.89 23.31
C ASN A 2 1.35 -16.68 22.04
N LEU A 3 2.41 -17.25 21.44
CA LEU A 3 2.27 -18.08 20.26
C LEU A 3 2.01 -19.53 20.66
N SER A 4 1.16 -20.22 19.90
CA SER A 4 1.09 -21.67 19.98
C SER A 4 2.44 -22.26 19.56
N LYS A 5 2.85 -23.40 20.13
CA LYS A 5 4.10 -24.08 19.77
C LYS A 5 4.22 -24.30 18.25
N ASN A 6 3.13 -24.68 17.61
CA ASN A 6 3.08 -24.89 16.15
C ASN A 6 3.26 -23.59 15.37
N ASP A 7 2.70 -22.47 15.85
CA ASP A 7 2.84 -21.17 15.18
C ASP A 7 4.25 -20.61 15.35
N ARG A 8 4.86 -20.82 16.53
CA ARG A 8 6.25 -20.44 16.80
C ARG A 8 7.20 -21.17 15.86
N GLU A 9 7.11 -22.50 15.76
CA GLU A 9 7.94 -23.29 14.84
C GLU A 9 7.73 -22.85 13.39
N ARG A 10 6.48 -22.59 12.97
CA ARG A 10 6.19 -22.09 11.63
C ARG A 10 6.90 -20.76 11.35
N TYR A 11 6.86 -19.82 12.29
CA TYR A 11 7.50 -18.51 12.13
C TYR A 11 9.02 -18.58 12.16
N ILE A 12 9.60 -19.43 13.00
CA ILE A 12 11.04 -19.67 12.99
C ILE A 12 11.47 -20.23 11.65
N ASN A 13 10.77 -21.25 11.15
CA ASN A 13 11.06 -21.85 9.84
C ASN A 13 10.93 -20.81 8.71
N LEU A 14 9.91 -19.95 8.76
CA LEU A 14 9.74 -18.87 7.79
C LEU A 14 10.92 -17.88 7.82
N LEU A 15 11.36 -17.47 9.02
CA LEU A 15 12.48 -16.55 9.21
C LEU A 15 13.80 -17.13 8.72
N THR A 16 14.03 -18.41 8.94
CA THR A 16 15.32 -19.05 8.61
C THR A 16 15.39 -19.52 7.16
N THR A 17 14.29 -19.98 6.58
CA THR A 17 14.29 -20.54 5.22
C THR A 17 13.90 -19.55 4.12
N VAL A 18 13.02 -18.59 4.42
CA VAL A 18 12.51 -17.65 3.42
C VAL A 18 13.20 -16.30 3.53
N TYR A 19 13.52 -15.87 4.75
CA TYR A 19 14.13 -14.56 5.01
C TYR A 19 15.63 -14.63 5.34
N ASP A 20 16.24 -15.82 5.28
CA ASP A 20 17.67 -16.08 5.53
C ASP A 20 18.21 -15.48 6.85
N GLU A 21 17.37 -15.39 7.89
CA GLU A 21 17.83 -14.97 9.23
C GLU A 21 18.58 -16.10 9.93
N GLU A 22 19.60 -15.74 10.73
CA GLU A 22 20.40 -16.70 11.47
C GLU A 22 19.55 -17.47 12.51
N ILE A 23 19.58 -18.81 12.43
CA ILE A 23 18.84 -19.70 13.34
C ILE A 23 19.15 -19.37 14.80
N ALA A 24 20.43 -19.20 15.15
CA ALA A 24 20.87 -18.90 16.50
C ALA A 24 20.27 -17.59 17.06
N LYS A 25 20.08 -16.60 16.18
CA LYS A 25 19.46 -15.33 16.54
C LYS A 25 17.96 -15.49 16.72
N VAL A 26 17.29 -16.16 15.79
CA VAL A 26 15.83 -16.36 15.80
C VAL A 26 15.35 -17.22 16.97
N GLU A 27 16.11 -18.26 17.35
CA GLU A 27 15.75 -19.14 18.48
C GLU A 27 15.84 -18.44 19.84
N SER A 28 16.73 -17.45 19.96
CA SER A 28 16.93 -16.65 21.18
C SER A 28 15.82 -15.63 21.44
N LEU A 29 14.97 -15.37 20.45
CA LEU A 29 13.89 -14.38 20.52
C LEU A 29 12.66 -14.91 21.26
N ASN A 30 12.02 -14.01 22.00
CA ASN A 30 10.71 -14.26 22.59
C ASN A 30 9.62 -14.31 21.51
N ASP A 31 8.49 -14.93 21.82
CA ASP A 31 7.33 -15.07 20.93
C ASP A 31 6.88 -13.73 20.33
N GLN A 32 6.88 -12.67 21.14
CA GLN A 32 6.54 -11.34 20.67
C GLN A 32 7.55 -10.82 19.63
N GLU A 33 8.85 -11.03 19.88
CA GLU A 33 9.92 -10.55 19.01
C GLU A 33 9.97 -11.35 17.70
N ILE A 34 9.70 -12.66 17.75
CA ILE A 34 9.55 -13.51 16.57
C ILE A 34 8.40 -12.99 15.71
N TYR A 35 7.25 -12.72 16.32
CA TYR A 35 6.09 -12.17 15.61
C TYR A 35 6.40 -10.82 14.97
N ASP A 36 6.98 -9.89 15.74
CA ASP A 36 7.31 -8.54 15.26
C ASP A 36 8.34 -8.60 14.11
N LEU A 37 9.30 -9.52 14.18
CA LEU A 37 10.29 -9.74 13.13
C LEU A 37 9.66 -10.28 11.84
N VAL A 38 8.74 -11.24 11.94
CA VAL A 38 7.98 -11.75 10.79
C VAL A 38 7.16 -10.63 10.15
N VAL A 39 6.44 -9.85 10.95
CA VAL A 39 5.61 -8.73 10.46
C VAL A 39 6.49 -7.69 9.76
N LYS A 40 7.66 -7.36 10.32
CA LYS A 40 8.61 -6.41 9.72
C LYS A 40 9.11 -6.88 8.35
N HIS A 41 9.44 -8.16 8.21
CA HIS A 41 9.87 -8.74 6.92
C HIS A 41 8.74 -8.77 5.90
N GLN A 42 7.52 -9.13 6.32
CA GLN A 42 6.32 -9.08 5.47
C GLN A 42 6.04 -7.66 4.98
N ASP A 43 6.07 -6.66 5.87
CA ASP A 43 5.88 -5.25 5.51
C ASP A 43 6.96 -4.76 4.56
N LYS A 44 8.22 -5.17 4.78
CA LYS A 44 9.31 -4.87 3.85
C LYS A 44 9.00 -5.44 2.47
N GLN A 45 8.67 -6.73 2.36
CA GLN A 45 8.32 -7.34 1.08
C GLN A 45 7.11 -6.66 0.41
N ILE A 46 6.08 -6.30 1.16
CA ILE A 46 4.89 -5.62 0.63
C ILE A 46 5.29 -4.25 0.05
N LYS A 47 6.09 -3.46 0.78
CA LYS A 47 6.60 -2.16 0.30
C LYS A 47 7.46 -2.31 -0.95
N GLN A 48 8.30 -3.34 -0.98
CA GLN A 48 9.15 -3.66 -2.12
C GLN A 48 8.34 -4.04 -3.36
N ASN A 49 7.32 -4.91 -3.22
CA ASN A 49 6.43 -5.31 -4.31
C ASN A 49 5.56 -4.16 -4.86
N LYS A 50 5.15 -3.23 -3.99
CA LYS A 50 4.39 -2.03 -4.37
C LYS A 50 5.27 -0.93 -4.97
N ASN A 51 6.59 -1.04 -4.89
CA ASN A 51 7.49 -0.07 -5.48
C ASN A 51 7.50 -0.24 -7.02
N PRO A 52 7.07 0.77 -7.80
CA PRO A 52 7.10 0.69 -9.26
C PRO A 52 8.52 0.50 -9.82
N ASN A 53 9.57 0.84 -9.04
CA ASN A 53 10.96 0.65 -9.40
C ASN A 53 11.52 -0.73 -8.98
N LYS A 54 10.66 -1.77 -8.83
CA LYS A 54 11.08 -3.13 -8.45
C LYS A 54 12.07 -3.79 -9.43
N PHE A 55 12.20 -3.29 -10.66
CA PHE A 55 13.16 -3.80 -11.64
C PHE A 55 14.59 -3.88 -11.06
N PHE A 56 14.98 -2.89 -10.27
CA PHE A 56 16.31 -2.82 -9.64
C PHE A 56 16.54 -3.88 -8.56
N MET A 57 15.50 -4.56 -8.06
CA MET A 57 15.64 -5.66 -7.09
C MET A 57 16.00 -7.00 -7.72
N TYR A 58 15.73 -7.20 -9.01
CA TYR A 58 16.00 -8.48 -9.68
C TYR A 58 17.48 -8.66 -10.06
N TYR A 59 18.28 -7.59 -10.01
CA TYR A 59 19.71 -7.63 -10.31
C TYR A 59 20.51 -7.62 -9.01
N LYS A 60 21.12 -8.77 -8.67
CA LYS A 60 22.03 -8.89 -7.53
C LYS A 60 23.20 -7.91 -7.69
N GLY A 61 23.40 -7.02 -6.71
CA GLY A 61 24.48 -6.03 -6.68
C GLY A 61 24.05 -4.58 -6.90
N LEU A 62 22.77 -4.31 -7.21
CA LEU A 62 22.24 -2.96 -7.25
C LEU A 62 21.70 -2.53 -5.87
N PRO A 63 21.84 -1.25 -5.48
CA PRO A 63 21.32 -0.75 -4.21
C PRO A 63 19.79 -0.88 -4.15
N GLU A 64 19.25 -1.14 -2.96
CA GLU A 64 17.79 -1.23 -2.77
C GLU A 64 17.11 0.07 -3.29
N PRO A 65 16.05 -0.04 -4.10
CA PRO A 65 15.39 1.12 -4.67
C PRO A 65 14.77 1.99 -3.57
N LYS A 66 14.98 3.30 -3.68
CA LYS A 66 14.43 4.31 -2.76
C LYS A 66 12.91 4.11 -2.62
N GLU A 67 12.40 4.35 -1.41
CA GLU A 67 10.98 4.28 -1.13
C GLU A 67 10.20 5.20 -2.08
N TYR A 68 9.27 4.61 -2.84
CA TYR A 68 8.40 5.36 -3.74
C TYR A 68 7.39 6.16 -2.91
N LYS A 69 7.51 7.49 -2.93
CA LYS A 69 6.49 8.39 -2.41
C LYS A 69 5.55 8.73 -3.55
N PRO A 70 4.31 8.20 -3.59
CA PRO A 70 3.36 8.55 -4.64
C PRO A 70 3.09 10.05 -4.59
N THR A 71 3.53 10.77 -5.62
CA THR A 71 3.25 12.19 -5.82
C THR A 71 1.88 12.36 -6.48
N THR A 72 0.86 11.65 -6.01
CA THR A 72 -0.51 11.87 -6.51
C THR A 72 -1.09 13.06 -5.78
N SER A 73 -1.19 14.20 -6.47
CA SER A 73 -1.76 15.42 -5.90
C SER A 73 -3.28 15.27 -5.72
N LYS A 74 -3.69 14.87 -4.52
CA LYS A 74 -5.12 14.78 -4.13
C LYS A 74 -5.86 16.11 -4.30
N LYS A 75 -5.15 17.24 -4.26
CA LYS A 75 -5.71 18.59 -4.37
C LYS A 75 -6.28 18.88 -5.76
N TYR A 76 -5.59 18.46 -6.83
CA TYR A 76 -6.07 18.70 -8.19
C TYR A 76 -7.21 17.74 -8.57
N GLY A 77 -7.24 16.53 -8.02
CA GLY A 77 -8.36 15.61 -8.20
C GLY A 77 -9.68 16.17 -7.67
N LEU A 78 -9.67 16.84 -6.51
CA LEU A 78 -10.86 17.45 -5.92
C LEU A 78 -11.43 18.58 -6.79
N ILE A 79 -10.55 19.41 -7.36
CA ILE A 79 -10.94 20.54 -8.22
C ILE A 79 -11.69 20.05 -9.47
N ILE A 80 -11.21 18.98 -10.09
CA ILE A 80 -11.85 18.39 -11.29
C ILE A 80 -13.27 17.89 -10.97
N VAL A 81 -13.44 17.23 -9.82
CA VAL A 81 -14.75 16.74 -9.37
C VAL A 81 -15.72 17.91 -9.15
N ILE A 82 -15.27 18.99 -8.51
CA ILE A 82 -16.11 20.18 -8.28
C ILE A 82 -16.56 20.80 -9.62
N ILE A 83 -15.63 20.97 -10.57
CA ILE A 83 -15.95 21.53 -11.90
C ILE A 83 -17.01 20.68 -12.61
N PHE A 84 -16.89 19.35 -12.54
CA PHE A 84 -17.86 18.43 -13.14
C PHE A 84 -19.27 18.65 -12.59
N PHE A 85 -19.45 18.70 -11.26
CA PHE A 85 -20.76 18.96 -10.66
C PHE A 85 -21.31 20.34 -10.99
N VAL A 86 -20.45 21.37 -11.06
CA VAL A 86 -20.86 22.72 -11.47
C VAL A 86 -21.39 22.72 -12.90
N MET A 87 -20.77 21.97 -13.82
CA MET A 87 -21.29 21.83 -15.20
C MET A 87 -22.69 21.21 -15.25
N PHE A 88 -22.97 20.21 -14.42
CA PHE A 88 -24.31 19.62 -14.32
C PHE A 88 -25.35 20.61 -13.81
N ILE A 89 -25.00 21.42 -12.81
CA ILE A 89 -25.90 22.45 -12.27
C ILE A 89 -26.22 23.49 -13.35
N ILE A 90 -25.21 23.96 -14.08
CA ILE A 90 -25.41 24.93 -15.17
C ILE A 90 -26.30 24.35 -16.25
N LEU A 91 -26.04 23.11 -16.68
CA LEU A 91 -26.86 22.43 -17.69
C LEU A 91 -28.31 22.30 -17.21
N PHE A 92 -28.53 21.92 -15.95
CA PHE A 92 -29.85 21.82 -15.37
C PHE A 92 -30.61 23.16 -15.39
N ILE A 93 -29.94 24.25 -15.01
CA ILE A 93 -30.53 25.60 -15.03
C ILE A 93 -30.93 26.00 -16.46
N ILE A 94 -30.07 25.74 -17.45
CA ILE A 94 -30.35 26.03 -18.87
C ILE A 94 -31.59 25.26 -19.33
N LEU A 95 -31.66 23.96 -19.04
CA LEU A 95 -32.80 23.13 -19.40
C LEU A 95 -34.09 23.58 -18.71
N MET A 96 -34.03 23.97 -17.43
CA MET A 96 -35.18 24.52 -16.70
C MET A 96 -35.68 25.82 -17.35
N PHE A 97 -34.77 26.71 -17.75
CA PHE A 97 -35.12 27.99 -18.36
C PHE A 97 -35.76 27.80 -19.74
N LEU A 98 -35.21 26.90 -20.56
CA LEU A 98 -35.78 26.53 -21.85
C LEU A 98 -37.17 25.89 -21.69
N ALA A 99 -37.33 25.00 -20.70
CA ALA A 99 -38.61 24.38 -20.42
C ALA A 99 -39.67 25.42 -20.00
N LEU A 100 -39.30 26.38 -19.15
CA LEU A 100 -40.23 27.44 -18.72
C LEU A 100 -40.65 28.35 -19.88
N HIS A 101 -39.73 28.68 -20.79
CA HIS A 101 -40.02 29.54 -21.94
C HIS A 101 -40.86 28.83 -23.01
N ASN A 102 -40.65 27.53 -23.23
CA ASN A 102 -41.47 26.75 -24.18
C ASN A 102 -42.88 26.40 -23.65
N HIS A 103 -43.13 26.58 -22.35
CA HIS A 103 -44.43 26.28 -21.74
C HIS A 103 -45.29 27.53 -21.46
N SER A 104 -44.76 28.74 -21.71
CA SER A 104 -45.47 30.03 -21.68
C SER A 104 -45.87 30.46 -23.09
#